data_AF-A0A062U1I8-F1
#
_entry.id   AF-A0A062U1I8-F1
#
_cell.length_a   1.000
_cell.length_b   1.000
_cell.length_c   1.000
_cell.angle_alpha   90.00
_cell.angle_beta   90.00
_cell.angle_gamma   90.00
#
_symmetry.space_group_name_H-M   'P 1'
#
loop_
_entity.id
_entity.type
_entity.pdbx_description
1 polymer ?
#
loop_
_entity_poly.entity_id
_entity_poly.type
_entity_poly.pdbx_seq_one_letter_code
_entity_poly.pdbx_strand_id
1 'polypeptide(L)'
;MTQHHKETQLKMPQPNDRLSRIRDILTGAFDPVDLEITDDSSKHAGHAGARPEGETHYTVRISSTAFQGLNRVQMQRAVLKALEPEFNTGLHALALHAKAA
;
A
#
# COMPACT_ATOMS: atom_id res chain seq x y z
N MET A 1 -13.03 -37.31 19.84
CA MET A 1 -12.54 -36.23 20.75
C MET A 1 -11.12 -35.96 20.28
N THR A 2 -10.72 -34.83 19.70
CA THR A 2 -11.09 -33.45 19.99
C THR A 2 -10.90 -32.61 18.73
N GLN A 3 -11.76 -31.62 18.59
CA GLN A 3 -11.90 -30.71 17.46
C GLN A 3 -10.66 -29.79 17.35
N HIS A 4 -10.08 -29.63 16.16
CA HIS A 4 -9.23 -28.48 15.87
C HIS A 4 -10.14 -27.32 15.46
N HIS A 5 -10.36 -26.42 16.43
CA HIS A 5 -11.09 -25.17 16.23
C HIS A 5 -10.24 -24.19 15.40
N LYS A 6 -10.97 -23.42 14.60
CA LYS A 6 -10.56 -22.24 13.82
C LYS A 6 -9.66 -21.29 14.61
N GLU A 7 -8.62 -20.76 13.97
CA GLU A 7 -8.19 -19.37 14.17
C GLU A 7 -7.78 -18.79 12.81
N THR A 8 -8.72 -18.04 12.22
CA THR A 8 -8.47 -17.14 11.10
C THR A 8 -7.51 -16.07 11.60
N GLN A 9 -6.23 -16.20 11.24
CA GLN A 9 -5.19 -15.27 11.65
C GLN A 9 -5.41 -13.92 10.96
N LEU A 10 -6.22 -13.07 11.60
CA LEU A 10 -6.24 -11.64 11.37
C LEU A 10 -4.84 -11.14 11.76
N LYS A 11 -3.94 -10.97 10.78
CA LYS A 11 -2.61 -10.39 10.99
C LYS A 11 -2.82 -8.95 11.47
N MET A 12 -2.69 -8.74 12.78
CA MET A 12 -2.52 -7.42 13.37
C MET A 12 -1.31 -6.77 12.67
N PRO A 13 -1.41 -5.51 12.19
CA PRO A 13 -0.29 -4.86 11.53
C PRO A 13 0.86 -4.72 12.52
N GLN A 14 2.01 -5.32 12.22
CA GLN A 14 3.20 -5.13 13.04
C GLN A 14 3.70 -3.70 12.81
N PRO A 15 4.20 -2.99 13.83
CA PRO A 15 4.72 -1.62 13.69
C PRO A 15 5.93 -1.49 12.75
N ASN A 16 6.46 -2.59 12.20
CA ASN A 16 7.53 -2.61 11.19
C ASN A 16 7.07 -2.94 9.75
N ASP A 17 5.77 -3.20 9.53
CA ASP A 17 5.29 -3.56 8.18
C ASP A 17 5.21 -2.33 7.29
N ARG A 18 5.73 -2.44 6.05
CA ARG A 18 5.74 -1.34 5.08
C ARG A 18 4.35 -0.79 4.78
N LEU A 19 3.33 -1.64 4.83
CA LEU A 19 1.93 -1.24 4.69
C LEU A 19 1.52 -0.19 5.72
N SER A 20 1.90 -0.36 6.98
CA SER A 20 1.59 0.58 8.06
C SER A 20 2.23 1.94 7.79
N ARG A 21 3.51 1.96 7.38
CA ARG A 21 4.21 3.20 7.02
C ARG A 21 3.57 3.92 5.84
N ILE A 22 3.23 3.19 4.77
CA ILE A 22 2.49 3.76 3.62
C ILE A 22 1.17 4.35 4.10
N ARG A 23 0.43 3.63 4.96
CA ARG A 23 -0.84 4.10 5.50
C ARG A 23 -0.69 5.41 6.28
N ASP A 24 0.29 5.48 7.19
CA ASP A 24 0.53 6.68 8.00
C ASP A 24 0.95 7.88 7.15
N ILE A 25 1.86 7.68 6.19
CA ILE A 25 2.29 8.73 5.27
C ILE A 25 1.11 9.27 4.47
N LEU A 26 0.29 8.40 3.89
CA LEU A 26 -0.84 8.82 3.05
C LEU A 26 -1.96 9.46 3.87
N THR A 27 -2.21 8.94 5.08
CA THR A 27 -3.21 9.50 5.99
C THR A 27 -2.79 10.89 6.44
N GLY A 28 -1.54 11.07 6.86
CA GLY A 28 -1.02 12.36 7.31
C GLY A 28 -0.86 13.40 6.18
N ALA A 29 -0.54 12.97 4.96
CA ALA A 29 -0.32 13.88 3.84
C ALA A 29 -1.61 14.32 3.13
N PHE A 30 -2.62 13.45 3.07
CA PHE A 30 -3.81 13.68 2.23
C PHE A 30 -5.13 13.62 2.97
N ASP A 31 -5.17 13.24 4.25
CA ASP A 31 -6.41 13.06 5.02
C ASP A 31 -7.53 12.37 4.20
N PRO A 32 -7.27 11.16 3.68
CA PRO A 32 -8.17 10.52 2.74
C PRO A 32 -9.46 10.07 3.43
N VAL A 33 -10.58 10.30 2.75
CA VAL A 33 -11.89 9.76 3.17
C VAL A 33 -11.96 8.25 2.97
N ASP A 34 -11.21 7.71 2.02
CA ASP A 34 -11.12 6.28 1.77
C ASP A 34 -9.68 5.90 1.37
N LEU A 35 -9.11 4.92 2.07
CA LEU A 35 -7.75 4.45 1.86
C LEU A 35 -7.68 2.92 1.97
N GLU A 36 -7.45 2.28 0.84
CA GLU A 36 -7.25 0.84 0.71
C GLU A 36 -5.83 0.57 0.20
N ILE A 37 -5.09 -0.28 0.90
CA ILE A 37 -3.73 -0.67 0.55
C ILE A 37 -3.69 -2.20 0.52
N THR A 38 -3.39 -2.76 -0.65
CA THR A 38 -3.29 -4.20 -0.89
C THR A 38 -1.84 -4.56 -1.22
N ASP A 39 -1.30 -5.56 -0.53
CA ASP A 39 0.00 -6.15 -0.85
C ASP A 39 -0.17 -7.23 -1.94
N ASP A 40 0.31 -6.93 -3.15
CA ASP A 40 0.28 -7.83 -4.30
C ASP A 40 1.63 -8.56 -4.49
N SER A 41 2.59 -8.42 -3.56
CA SER A 41 3.91 -9.04 -3.65
C SER A 41 3.86 -10.57 -3.77
N SER A 42 2.83 -11.20 -3.19
CA SER A 42 2.60 -12.65 -3.25
C SER A 42 2.25 -13.16 -4.64
N LYS A 43 1.70 -12.32 -5.54
CA LYS A 43 1.38 -12.72 -6.92
C LYS A 43 2.63 -12.93 -7.79
N HIS A 44 3.78 -12.47 -7.32
CA HIS A 44 5.07 -12.58 -8.02
C HIS A 44 6.07 -13.51 -7.32
N ALA A 45 5.69 -14.09 -6.18
CA ALA A 45 6.46 -15.13 -5.50
C ALA A 45 6.42 -16.43 -6.33
N GLY A 46 7.39 -16.62 -7.23
CA GLY A 46 7.49 -17.84 -8.05
C GLY A 46 8.16 -17.69 -9.42
N HIS A 47 8.45 -16.48 -9.89
CA HIS A 47 9.23 -16.29 -11.13
C HIS A 47 10.74 -16.37 -10.88
N ALA A 48 11.48 -16.93 -11.84
CA ALA A 48 12.95 -16.95 -11.83
C ALA A 48 13.49 -15.50 -11.82
N GLY A 49 13.87 -15.00 -10.64
CA GLY A 49 14.25 -13.60 -10.39
C GLY A 49 13.52 -12.93 -9.23
N ALA A 50 12.50 -13.58 -8.66
CA ALA A 50 11.81 -13.09 -7.46
C ALA A 50 12.74 -13.14 -6.24
N ARG A 51 12.98 -12.00 -5.60
CA ARG A 51 13.64 -11.96 -4.30
C ARG A 51 12.72 -12.61 -3.25
N PRO A 52 13.25 -13.40 -2.32
CA PRO A 52 12.46 -14.12 -1.31
C PRO A 52 11.81 -13.21 -0.26
N GLU A 53 12.09 -11.91 -0.27
CA GLU A 53 11.73 -10.99 0.83
C GLU A 53 10.29 -10.43 0.76
N GLY A 54 9.54 -10.64 -0.34
CA GLY A 54 8.17 -10.10 -0.46
C GLY A 54 8.13 -8.57 -0.55
N GLU A 55 6.97 -7.96 -0.31
CA GLU A 55 6.80 -6.49 -0.17
C GLU A 55 7.29 -5.62 -1.36
N THR A 56 7.29 -6.18 -2.56
CA THR A 56 7.80 -5.48 -3.76
C THR A 56 6.73 -4.72 -4.53
N HIS A 57 5.46 -5.13 -4.41
CA HIS A 57 4.34 -4.61 -5.18
C HIS A 57 3.15 -4.30 -4.28
N TYR A 58 2.69 -3.06 -4.32
CA TYR A 58 1.49 -2.64 -3.59
C TYR A 58 0.48 -1.96 -4.52
N THR A 59 -0.79 -2.24 -4.29
CA THR A 59 -1.90 -1.51 -4.90
C THR A 59 -2.49 -0.56 -3.86
N VAL A 60 -2.48 0.73 -4.13
CA VAL A 60 -3.07 1.77 -3.27
C VAL A 60 -4.26 2.39 -3.97
N ARG A 61 -5.41 2.40 -3.30
CA ARG A 61 -6.59 3.14 -3.69
C ARG A 61 -6.83 4.22 -2.64
N ILE A 62 -6.91 5.46 -3.10
CA ILE A 62 -7.03 6.61 -2.20
C ILE A 62 -8.04 7.59 -2.77
N SER A 63 -9.00 7.97 -1.93
CA SER A 63 -9.95 9.05 -2.21
C SER A 63 -9.76 10.16 -1.20
N SER A 64 -9.53 11.38 -1.67
CA SER A 64 -9.31 12.54 -0.81
C SER A 64 -9.82 13.83 -1.47
N THR A 65 -10.25 14.79 -0.65
CA THR A 65 -10.55 16.16 -1.07
C THR A 65 -9.30 16.93 -1.48
N ALA A 66 -8.11 16.53 -1.00
CA ALA A 66 -6.81 17.12 -1.40
C ALA A 66 -6.51 16.93 -2.91
N PHE A 67 -7.24 16.04 -3.57
CA PHE A 67 -7.13 15.79 -5.01
C PHE A 67 -8.11 16.62 -5.86
N GLN A 68 -8.97 17.43 -5.24
CA GLN A 68 -9.88 18.31 -5.96
C GLN A 68 -9.10 19.30 -6.84
N GLY A 69 -9.47 19.39 -8.12
CA GLY A 69 -8.77 20.23 -9.10
C GLY A 69 -7.46 19.66 -9.64
N LEU A 70 -6.98 18.50 -9.16
CA LEU A 70 -5.84 17.80 -9.73
C LEU A 70 -6.27 16.82 -10.81
N ASN A 71 -5.51 16.75 -11.89
CA ASN A 71 -5.66 15.67 -12.87
C ASN A 71 -5.03 14.36 -12.35
N ARG A 72 -5.33 13.24 -13.02
CA ARG A 72 -4.81 11.91 -12.65
C ARG A 72 -3.30 11.87 -12.48
N VAL A 73 -2.53 12.51 -13.37
CA VAL A 73 -1.07 12.51 -13.31
C VAL A 73 -0.57 13.34 -12.12
N GLN A 74 -1.21 14.47 -11.81
CA GLN A 74 -0.88 15.31 -10.66
C GLN A 74 -1.17 14.57 -9.36
N MET A 75 -2.31 13.89 -9.25
CA MET A 75 -2.62 13.03 -8.10
C MET A 75 -1.57 11.94 -7.93
N GLN A 76 -1.21 11.25 -9.02
CA GLN A 76 -0.18 10.22 -8.97
C GLN A 76 1.18 10.76 -8.54
N ARG A 77 1.59 11.92 -9.07
CA ARG A 77 2.84 12.59 -8.66
C ARG A 77 2.82 13.00 -7.19
N ALA A 78 1.71 13.52 -6.69
CA ALA A 78 1.60 13.92 -5.29
C ALA A 78 1.80 12.72 -4.35
N VAL A 79 1.11 11.60 -4.64
CA VAL A 79 1.23 10.38 -3.83
C VAL A 79 2.61 9.73 -3.97
N LEU A 80 3.16 9.62 -5.18
CA LEU A 80 4.51 9.10 -5.39
C LEU A 80 5.56 9.93 -4.66
N LYS A 81 5.41 11.26 -4.64
CA LYS A 81 6.28 12.16 -3.88
C LYS A 81 6.18 11.93 -2.37
N ALA A 82 4.98 11.70 -1.86
CA ALA A 82 4.79 11.36 -0.44
C ALA A 82 5.48 10.02 -0.09
N LEU A 83 5.43 9.05 -0.99
CA LEU A 83 6.01 7.71 -0.82
C LEU A 83 7.46 7.58 -1.28
N GLU A 84 8.10 8.66 -1.73
CA GLU A 84 9.49 8.68 -2.19
C GLU A 84 10.49 8.07 -1.19
N PRO A 85 10.35 8.30 0.15
CA PRO A 85 11.18 7.63 1.14
C PRO A 85 11.03 6.10 1.10
N GLU A 86 9.83 5.56 0.87
CA GLU A 86 9.61 4.11 0.82
C GLU A 86 10.23 3.48 -0.44
N PHE A 87 10.20 4.19 -1.58
CA PHE A 87 10.94 3.78 -2.79
C PHE A 87 12.44 3.64 -2.54
N ASN A 88 13.04 4.53 -1.74
CA ASN A 88 14.44 4.42 -1.34
C ASN A 88 14.72 3.24 -0.40
N THR A 89 13.71 2.71 0.30
CA THR A 89 13.84 1.55 1.19
C THR A 89 13.59 0.19 0.51
N GLY A 90 13.36 0.17 -0.81
CA GLY A 90 13.21 -1.07 -1.59
C GLY A 90 11.81 -1.35 -2.13
N LEU A 91 10.88 -0.39 -2.08
CA LEU A 91 9.61 -0.50 -2.82
C LEU A 91 9.89 -0.48 -4.33
N HIS A 92 9.53 -1.54 -5.05
CA HIS A 92 9.82 -1.68 -6.48
C HIS A 92 8.76 -1.05 -7.37
N ALA A 93 7.47 -1.33 -7.11
CA ALA A 93 6.38 -0.78 -7.89
C ALA A 93 5.11 -0.58 -7.06
N LEU A 94 4.37 0.47 -7.40
CA LEU A 94 3.12 0.85 -6.76
C LEU A 94 2.04 1.08 -7.82
N ALA A 95 0.96 0.30 -7.78
CA ALA A 95 -0.24 0.56 -8.55
C ALA A 95 -1.13 1.56 -7.79
N LEU A 96 -1.24 2.78 -8.29
CA LEU A 96 -1.98 3.85 -7.63
C LEU A 96 -3.28 4.21 -8.36
N HIS A 97 -4.38 4.13 -7.63
CA HIS A 97 -5.69 4.62 -8.01
C HIS A 97 -6.09 5.77 -7.09
N ALA A 98 -5.83 7.00 -7.53
CA ALA A 98 -6.24 8.21 -6.81
C ALA A 98 -7.54 8.78 -7.41
N LYS A 99 -8.48 9.18 -6.54
CA LYS A 99 -9.74 9.80 -6.92
C LYS A 99 -10.04 11.00 -6.03
N ALA A 100 -10.57 12.08 -6.61
CA ALA A 100 -11.10 13.17 -5.81
C ALA A 100 -12.41 12.73 -5.11
N ALA A 101 -12.52 13.03 -3.82
CA ALA A 101 -13.71 12.76 -3.00
C ALA A 101 -14.78 13.82 -3.19
#